data_AF-A0A382FXP8-F1
#
_entry.id   AF-A0A382FXP8-F1
#
_cell.length_a   1.000
_cell.length_b   1.000
_cell.length_c   1.000
_cell.angle_alpha   90.00
_cell.angle_beta   90.00
_cell.angle_gamma   90.00
#
_symmetry.space_group_name_H-M   'P 1'
#
loop_
_entity.id
_entity.type
_entity.pdbx_description
1 polymer ?
#
loop_
_entity_poly.entity_id
_entity_poly.type
_entity_poly.pdbx_seq_one_letter_code
_entity_poly.pdbx_strand_id
1 'polypeptide(L)' 'MAYNFNTSPYYDDYDADDRFLKILFNPGRAVQARELTQIQSILQNQMSASANHIWKNGS' A
#
# COMPACT_ATOMS: atom_id res chain seq x y z
N MET A 1 -0.54 9.62 20.35
CA MET A 1 0.72 9.52 19.59
C MET A 1 0.47 8.58 18.42
N ALA A 2 0.52 9.07 17.18
CA ALA A 2 0.45 8.19 16.01
C ALA A 2 1.75 7.38 15.94
N TYR A 3 1.65 6.05 16.00
CA TYR A 3 2.80 5.18 15.81
C TYR A 3 3.24 5.29 14.34
N ASN A 4 4.48 5.74 14.10
CA ASN A 4 5.07 5.72 12.77
C ASN A 4 5.48 4.27 12.46
N PHE A 5 4.88 3.66 11.45
CA PHE A 5 5.20 2.30 11.00
C PHE A 5 6.27 2.29 9.90
N ASN A 6 6.65 3.45 9.38
CA ASN A 6 7.73 3.62 8.40
C ASN A 6 9.06 3.85 9.12
N THR A 7 9.49 2.85 9.88
CA THR A 7 10.75 2.84 10.65
C THR A 7 11.35 1.45 10.60
N SER A 8 12.68 1.38 10.61
CA SER A 8 13.43 0.12 10.62
C SER A 8 12.80 -0.91 11.59
N PRO A 9 12.58 -2.16 11.14
CA PRO A 9 12.96 -2.76 9.85
C PRO A 9 11.93 -2.58 8.72
N TYR A 10 10.81 -1.91 8.99
CA TYR A 10 9.68 -1.77 8.07
C TYR A 10 9.79 -0.45 7.32
N TYR A 11 10.35 -0.52 6.12
CA TYR A 11 10.38 0.61 5.21
C TYR A 11 9.20 0.49 4.25
N ASP A 12 8.27 1.43 4.36
CA ASP A 12 7.20 1.60 3.39
C ASP A 12 7.57 2.79 2.50
N ASP A 13 8.03 2.47 1.30
CA ASP A 13 8.38 3.40 0.24
C ASP A 13 7.24 3.56 -0.78
N TYR A 14 6.02 3.14 -0.43
CA TYR A 14 4.85 3.33 -1.28
C TYR A 14 4.56 4.83 -1.49
N ASP A 15 4.53 5.24 -2.76
CA ASP A 15 4.02 6.54 -3.21
C ASP A 15 2.80 6.33 -4.11
N ALA A 16 1.74 7.11 -3.87
CA ALA A 16 0.53 7.07 -4.68
C ALA A 16 0.78 7.62 -6.10
N ASP A 17 1.75 8.53 -6.28
CA ASP A 17 2.05 9.16 -7.57
C ASP A 17 2.72 8.19 -8.56
N ASP A 18 3.37 7.14 -8.05
CA ASP A 18 4.00 6.08 -8.85
C ASP A 18 2.96 5.20 -9.57
N ARG A 19 1.70 5.21 -9.12
CA ARG A 19 0.57 4.51 -9.74
C ARG A 19 0.81 3.00 -9.92
N PHE A 20 1.53 2.37 -9.00
CA PHE A 20 1.66 0.93 -8.95
C PHE A 20 0.32 0.27 -8.61
N LEU A 21 -0.15 -0.62 -9.50
CA LEU A 21 -1.42 -1.34 -9.34
C LEU A 21 -1.25 -2.72 -8.69
N LYS A 22 -0.06 -3.32 -8.82
CA LYS A 22 0.24 -4.66 -8.31
C LYS A 22 1.73 -4.85 -8.09
N ILE A 23 2.08 -5.73 -7.16
CA ILE A 23 3.45 -6.24 -6.99
C ILE A 23 3.56 -7.59 -7.68
N LEU A 24 4.63 -7.78 -8.45
CA LEU A 24 4.97 -9.04 -9.09
C LEU A 24 6.06 -9.73 -8.27
N PHE A 25 5.71 -10.84 -7.63
CA PHE A 25 6.70 -11.65 -6.92
C PHE A 25 7.62 -12.36 -7.90
N ASN A 26 8.91 -12.41 -7.56
CA ASN A 26 9.89 -13.17 -8.32
C ASN A 26 9.91 -14.64 -7.83
N PRO A 27 9.40 -15.60 -8.62
CA PRO A 27 9.40 -17.00 -8.21
C PRO A 27 10.83 -17.52 -8.02
N GLY A 28 11.07 -18.27 -6.94
CA GLY A 28 12.40 -18.80 -6.62
C GLY A 28 13.26 -17.89 -5.72
N ARG A 29 12.74 -16.73 -5.30
CA ARG A 29 13.33 -15.91 -4.23
C ARG A 29 12.37 -15.77 -3.05
N ALA A 30 12.93 -15.64 -1.85
CA ALA A 30 12.14 -15.37 -0.66
C ALA A 30 11.49 -13.99 -0.77
N VAL A 31 10.21 -13.93 -0.40
CA VAL A 31 9.44 -12.69 -0.36
C VAL A 31 10.01 -11.77 0.72
N GLN A 32 10.21 -10.50 0.37
CA GLN A 32 10.72 -9.48 1.28
C GLN A 32 9.59 -8.82 2.05
N ALA A 33 9.90 -8.35 3.26
CA ALA A 33 8.94 -7.59 4.08
C ALA A 33 8.39 -6.36 3.34
N ARG A 34 9.25 -5.66 2.55
CA ARG A 34 8.83 -4.52 1.72
C ARG A 34 7.73 -4.86 0.72
N GLU A 35 7.82 -6.02 0.06
CA GLU A 35 6.80 -6.46 -0.91
C GLU A 35 5.46 -6.69 -0.21
N LEU A 36 5.48 -7.19 1.03
CA LEU A 36 4.26 -7.38 1.82
C LEU A 36 3.67 -6.06 2.31
N THR A 37 4.51 -5.14 2.81
CA THR A 37 4.09 -3.83 3.30
C THR A 37 3.52 -2.98 2.16
N GLN A 38 4.18 -2.91 1.01
CA GLN A 38 3.66 -2.15 -0.13
C GLN A 38 2.32 -2.70 -0.64
N ILE A 39 2.09 -4.04 -0.65
CA ILE A 39 0.77 -4.59 -1.01
C ILE A 39 -0.32 -4.10 -0.06
N GLN A 40 -0.03 -4.05 1.25
CA GLN A 40 -0.98 -3.54 2.24
C GLN A 40 -1.30 -2.07 1.98
N SER A 41 -0.30 -1.25 1.66
CA SER A 41 -0.48 0.18 1.38
C SER A 41 -1.21 0.44 0.06
N ILE A 42 -0.93 -0.33 -1.00
CA ILE A 42 -1.67 -0.29 -2.28
C ILE A 42 -3.16 -0.60 -2.04
N LEU A 43 -3.46 -1.68 -1.31
CA LEU A 43 -4.85 -2.08 -1.03
C LEU A 43 -5.59 -1.05 -0.18
N GLN A 44 -4.94 -0.53 0.87
CA GLN A 44 -5.54 0.52 1.71
C GLN A 44 -5.87 1.77 0.89
N ASN A 45 -4.96 2.23 0.03
CA ASN A 45 -5.22 3.40 -0.81
C ASN A 45 -6.35 3.15 -1.82
N GLN A 46 -6.43 1.96 -2.42
CA GLN A 46 -7.55 1.60 -3.31
C GLN A 46 -8.88 1.57 -2.57
N MET A 47 -8.92 1.01 -1.35
CA MET A 47 -10.12 1.01 -0.51
C MET A 47 -10.52 2.43 -0.11
N SER A 48 -9.58 3.27 0.33
CA SER A 48 -9.84 4.67 0.69
C SER A 48 -10.30 5.50 -0.50
N ALA A 49 -9.69 5.35 -1.68
CA ALA A 49 -10.12 6.01 -2.90
C ALA A 49 -11.51 5.56 -3.34
N SER A 50 -11.79 4.26 -3.30
CA SER A 50 -13.11 3.69 -3.64
C SER A 50 -14.18 4.17 -2.67
N ALA A 51 -13.89 4.13 -1.36
CA ALA A 51 -14.76 4.66 -0.33
C ALA A 51 -15.04 6.14 -0.59
N ASN A 52 -14.00 6.98 -0.73
CA ASN A 52 -14.17 8.40 -1.03
C ASN A 52 -15.03 8.65 -2.27
N HIS A 53 -14.89 7.85 -3.32
CA HIS A 53 -15.71 7.97 -4.52
C HIS A 53 -17.19 7.63 -4.24
N ILE A 54 -17.46 6.54 -3.50
CA ILE A 54 -18.82 6.15 -3.10
C ILE A 54 -19.45 7.22 -2.19
N TRP A 55 -18.73 7.67 -1.15
CA TRP A 55 -19.22 8.65 -0.19
C TRP A 55 -19.39 10.05 -0.80
N LYS A 56 -18.60 10.43 -1.81
CA LYS A 56 -18.78 11.71 -2.52
C LYS A 56 -19.96 11.72 -3.50
N ASN A 57 -20.31 10.58 -4.10
CA ASN A 57 -21.48 10.47 -4.99
C ASN A 57 -22.79 10.13 -4.25
N GLY A 58 -22.73 9.80 -2.96
CA GLY A 58 -23.88 9.45 -2.14
C GLY A 58 -24.52 10.63 -1.38
N SER A 59 -24.18 11.87 -1.73
CA SER A 59 -24.77 13.08 -1.15
C SER A 59 -25.95 13.60 -1.94
#